data_AF-A0A5B2Z8C9-F1
#
_entry.id   AF-A0A5B2Z8C9-F1
#
_cell.length_a   1.000
_cell.length_b   1.000
_cell.length_c   1.000
_cell.angle_alpha   90.00
_cell.angle_beta   90.00
_cell.angle_gamma   90.00
#
_symmetry.space_group_name_H-M   'P 1'
#
loop_
_entity.id
_entity.type
_entity.pdbx_description
1 polymer ?
#
loop_
_entity_poly.entity_id
_entity_poly.type
_entity_poly.pdbx_seq_one_letter_code
_entity_poly.pdbx_strand_id
1 'polypeptide(L)'
;MADFLLRDIDERVAERIKEIARQKGWPLNDVILLLLKQALGLVEPEPPPEPGDIARLTGAWSDDETRAFAEAMAALNSLPDDAPSYMLDRKKK
;
A
#
# COMPACT_ATOMS: atom_id res chain seq x y z
N MET A 1 26.39 -12.48 -17.69
CA MET A 1 25.92 -13.75 -17.10
C MET A 1 26.72 -13.97 -15.85
N ALA A 2 26.05 -13.96 -14.71
CA ALA A 2 26.61 -14.41 -13.45
C ALA A 2 25.70 -15.55 -12.99
N ASP A 3 26.29 -16.71 -12.77
CA ASP A 3 25.54 -17.89 -12.34
C ASP A 3 25.57 -17.94 -10.82
N PHE A 4 24.39 -17.95 -10.22
CA PHE A 4 24.22 -18.07 -8.79
C PHE A 4 23.54 -19.40 -8.48
N LEU A 5 24.12 -20.14 -7.53
CA LEU A 5 23.51 -21.35 -7.00
C LEU A 5 22.99 -21.06 -5.59
N LEU A 6 21.67 -21.12 -5.45
CA LEU A 6 21.00 -20.94 -4.17
C LEU A 6 20.91 -22.29 -3.45
N ARG A 7 21.51 -22.39 -2.27
CA ARG A 7 21.54 -23.61 -1.42
C ARG A 7 21.05 -23.28 -0.02
N ASP A 8 20.75 -24.34 0.74
CA ASP A 8 20.37 -24.26 2.16
C ASP A 8 19.20 -23.31 2.43
N ILE A 9 18.27 -23.22 1.48
CA ILE A 9 17.04 -22.45 1.65
C ILE A 9 16.07 -23.22 2.53
N ASP A 10 15.36 -22.49 3.37
CA ASP A 10 14.27 -23.04 4.15
C ASP A 10 13.17 -23.59 3.21
N GLU A 11 12.64 -24.77 3.54
CA GLU A 11 11.61 -25.45 2.73
C GLU A 11 10.38 -24.56 2.52
N ARG A 12 9.97 -23.80 3.56
CA ARG A 12 8.82 -22.90 3.47
C ARG A 12 9.06 -21.78 2.46
N VAL A 13 10.30 -21.29 2.35
CA VAL A 13 10.68 -20.28 1.36
C VAL A 13 10.64 -20.90 -0.04
N ALA A 14 11.19 -22.10 -0.21
CA ALA A 14 11.16 -22.82 -1.49
C ALA A 14 9.73 -23.03 -1.99
N GLU A 15 8.85 -23.54 -1.13
CA GLU A 15 7.44 -23.76 -1.45
C GLU A 15 6.73 -22.45 -1.80
N ARG A 16 6.98 -21.37 -1.04
CA ARG A 16 6.35 -20.09 -1.34
C ARG A 16 6.74 -19.54 -2.72
N ILE A 17 8.01 -19.68 -3.12
CA ILE A 17 8.47 -19.25 -4.45
C ILE A 17 7.80 -20.10 -5.54
N LYS A 18 7.68 -21.42 -5.36
CA LYS A 18 7.00 -22.32 -6.29
C LYS A 18 5.51 -21.97 -6.43
N GLU A 19 4.83 -21.64 -5.34
CA GLU A 19 3.44 -21.19 -5.37
C GLU A 19 3.26 -19.93 -6.20
N ILE A 20 4.12 -18.93 -6.00
CA ILE A 20 4.10 -17.68 -6.77
C ILE A 20 4.29 -17.97 -8.27
N ALA A 21 5.26 -18.81 -8.61
CA ALA A 21 5.49 -19.25 -9.98
C ALA A 21 4.26 -19.93 -10.59
N ARG A 22 3.60 -20.82 -9.84
CA ARG A 22 2.38 -21.49 -10.28
C ARG A 22 1.21 -20.53 -10.47
N GLN A 23 1.01 -19.59 -9.55
CA GLN A 23 -0.08 -18.61 -9.61
C GLN A 23 0.06 -17.66 -10.79
N LYS A 24 1.29 -17.18 -11.06
CA LYS A 24 1.57 -16.28 -12.19
C LYS A 24 1.80 -17.02 -13.52
N GLY A 25 2.03 -18.34 -13.49
CA GLY A 25 2.38 -19.14 -14.68
C GLY A 25 3.77 -18.84 -15.21
N TRP A 26 4.69 -18.39 -14.35
CA TRP A 26 6.03 -17.93 -14.74
C TRP A 26 7.10 -19.00 -14.48
N PRO A 27 8.23 -18.99 -15.22
CA PRO A 27 9.39 -19.80 -14.89
C PRO A 27 9.93 -19.46 -13.49
N LEU A 28 10.34 -20.49 -12.74
CA LEU A 28 10.85 -20.33 -11.37
C LEU A 28 12.03 -19.35 -11.29
N ASN A 29 12.94 -19.42 -12.26
CA ASN A 29 14.09 -18.52 -12.35
C ASN A 29 13.65 -17.04 -12.45
N ASP A 30 12.64 -16.74 -13.26
CA ASP A 30 12.17 -15.37 -13.47
C ASP A 30 11.53 -14.81 -12.20
N VAL A 31 10.82 -15.66 -11.45
CA VAL A 31 10.29 -15.31 -10.13
C VAL A 31 11.41 -15.02 -9.14
N ILE A 32 12.44 -15.87 -9.08
CA ILE A 32 13.60 -15.64 -8.19
C ILE A 32 14.29 -14.32 -8.54
N LEU A 33 14.52 -14.06 -9.82
CA LEU A 33 15.13 -12.82 -10.29
C LEU A 33 14.27 -11.60 -9.95
N LEU A 34 12.95 -11.68 -10.11
CA LEU A 34 12.03 -10.61 -9.71
C LEU A 34 12.14 -10.33 -8.21
N LEU A 35 12.06 -11.38 -7.38
CA LEU A 35 12.13 -11.24 -5.92
C LEU A 35 13.47 -10.63 -5.47
N LEU A 36 14.58 -11.02 -6.09
CA LEU A 36 15.88 -10.42 -5.83
C LEU A 36 15.92 -8.94 -6.22
N LYS A 37 15.37 -8.57 -7.38
CA LYS A 37 15.30 -7.17 -7.79
C LYS A 37 14.45 -6.33 -6.82
N GLN A 38 13.32 -6.88 -6.37
CA GLN A 38 12.46 -6.22 -5.39
C GLN A 38 13.17 -6.05 -4.04
N ALA A 39 13.85 -7.10 -3.55
CA ALA A 39 14.61 -7.04 -2.30
C ALA A 39 15.76 -6.03 -2.35
N LEU A 40 16.35 -5.82 -3.53
CA LEU A 40 17.39 -4.83 -3.79
C LEU A 40 16.84 -3.44 -4.14
N GLY A 41 15.52 -3.25 -4.19
CA GLY A 41 14.89 -1.97 -4.55
C GLY A 41 15.12 -1.56 -6.01
N LEU A 42 15.46 -2.50 -6.89
CA LEU A 42 15.69 -2.27 -8.33
C LEU A 42 14.42 -2.33 -9.17
N VAL A 43 13.31 -2.76 -8.56
CA VAL A 43 11.98 -2.80 -9.15
C VAL A 43 11.04 -2.11 -8.18
N GLU A 44 10.30 -1.13 -8.69
CA GLU A 44 9.23 -0.50 -7.92
C GLU A 44 8.15 -1.56 -7.62
N PRO A 45 7.60 -1.58 -6.39
CA PRO A 45 6.54 -2.52 -6.05
C PRO A 45 5.38 -2.36 -7.03
N GLU A 46 4.82 -3.48 -7.49
CA GLU A 46 3.57 -3.47 -8.27
C GLU A 46 2.56 -2.63 -7.47
N PRO A 47 1.90 -1.63 -8.10
CA PRO A 47 0.90 -0.85 -7.42
C PRO A 47 -0.14 -1.80 -6.83
N PRO A 48 -0.66 -1.52 -5.62
CA PRO A 48 -1.66 -2.38 -5.01
C PRO A 48 -2.80 -2.59 -6.01
N PRO A 49 -3.29 -3.84 -6.16
CA PRO A 49 -4.37 -4.12 -7.09
C PRO A 49 -5.56 -3.22 -6.74
N GLU A 50 -6.12 -2.57 -7.76
CA GLU A 50 -7.32 -1.75 -7.57
C GLU A 50 -8.38 -2.58 -6.83
N PRO A 51 -8.97 -2.06 -5.75
CA PRO A 51 -9.98 -2.80 -5.00
C PRO A 51 -11.10 -3.23 -5.94
N GLY A 52 -11.18 -4.54 -6.21
CA GLY A 52 -12.22 -5.10 -7.07
C GLY A 52 -13.62 -4.90 -6.49
N ASP A 53 -14.66 -5.13 -7.29
CA ASP A 53 -16.06 -4.85 -6.92
C ASP A 53 -16.50 -5.47 -5.59
N ILE A 54 -15.92 -6.61 -5.20
CA ILE A 54 -16.19 -7.26 -3.92
C ILE A 54 -15.70 -6.42 -2.73
N ALA A 55 -14.56 -5.73 -2.86
CA ALA A 55 -14.05 -4.85 -1.81
C ALA A 55 -15.05 -3.69 -1.54
N ARG A 56 -15.68 -3.17 -2.60
CA ARG A 56 -16.73 -2.16 -2.50
C ARG A 56 -17.95 -2.67 -1.72
N LEU A 57 -18.34 -3.93 -1.93
CA LEU A 57 -19.43 -4.57 -1.17
C LEU A 57 -19.10 -4.76 0.32
N THR A 58 -17.82 -4.89 0.67
CA THR A 58 -17.36 -4.98 2.06
C THR A 58 -17.17 -3.64 2.76
N GLY A 59 -17.54 -2.52 2.12
CA GLY A 59 -17.45 -1.18 2.68
C GLY A 59 -16.11 -0.48 2.45
N ALA A 60 -15.29 -0.96 1.51
CA ALA A 60 -14.13 -0.20 1.04
C ALA A 60 -14.61 1.03 0.25
N TRP A 61 -13.97 2.16 0.51
CA TRP A 61 -14.26 3.41 -0.20
C TRP A 61 -13.66 3.38 -1.59
N SER A 62 -14.36 3.97 -2.55
CA SER A 62 -13.80 4.20 -3.88
C SER A 62 -12.74 5.31 -3.85
N ASP A 63 -11.91 5.36 -4.89
CA ASP A 63 -10.88 6.40 -5.02
C ASP A 63 -11.48 7.81 -5.05
N ASP A 64 -12.66 7.97 -5.66
CA ASP A 64 -13.39 9.23 -5.71
C ASP A 64 -13.90 9.66 -4.33
N GLU A 65 -14.46 8.73 -3.56
CA GLU A 65 -14.91 8.99 -2.18
C GLU A 65 -13.75 9.32 -1.26
N THR A 66 -12.65 8.56 -1.39
CA THR A 66 -11.42 8.77 -0.60
C THR A 66 -10.83 10.15 -0.89
N ARG A 67 -10.77 10.54 -2.17
CA ARG A 67 -10.28 11.85 -2.61
C ARG A 67 -11.17 12.99 -2.13
N ALA A 68 -12.50 12.87 -2.28
CA ALA A 68 -13.44 13.88 -1.83
C ALA A 68 -13.36 14.12 -0.32
N PHE A 69 -13.18 13.06 0.47
CA PHE A 69 -13.03 13.17 1.91
C PHE A 69 -11.68 13.77 2.33
N ALA A 70 -10.60 13.38 1.66
CA ALA A 70 -9.29 14.00 1.89
C ALA A 70 -9.34 15.51 1.63
N GLU A 71 -10.03 15.95 0.57
CA GLU A 71 -10.24 17.36 0.26
C GLU A 71 -11.09 18.07 1.33
N ALA A 72 -12.18 17.46 1.79
CA ALA A 72 -13.01 18.01 2.86
C ALA A 72 -12.24 18.15 4.18
N MET A 73 -11.41 17.17 4.54
CA MET A 73 -10.56 17.22 5.73
C MET A 73 -9.46 18.28 5.61
N ALA A 74 -8.88 18.44 4.42
CA ALA A 74 -7.91 19.50 4.16
C ALA A 74 -8.55 20.89 4.29
N ALA A 75 -9.78 21.07 3.78
CA ALA A 75 -10.54 22.30 3.95
C ALA A 75 -10.82 22.59 5.43
N LEU A 76 -11.20 21.59 6.22
CA LEU A 76 -11.44 21.73 7.65
C LEU A 76 -10.18 22.22 8.41
N ASN A 77 -9.00 21.68 8.07
CA ASN A 77 -7.74 22.08 8.69
C ASN A 77 -7.30 23.51 8.35
N SER A 78 -7.85 24.10 7.29
CA SER A 78 -7.57 25.50 6.91
C SER A 78 -8.44 26.52 7.64
N LEU A 79 -9.41 26.07 8.43
CA LEU A 79 -10.20 26.96 9.26
C LEU A 79 -9.37 27.50 10.42
N PRO A 80 -9.55 28.78 10.79
CA PRO A 80 -8.97 29.31 12.02
C PRO A 80 -9.51 28.54 13.24
N ASP A 81 -8.69 28.45 14.29
CA ASP A 81 -9.06 27.78 15.54
C ASP A 81 -10.24 28.54 16.18
N ASP A 82 -11.44 27.98 16.04
CA ASP A 82 -12.68 28.52 16.60
C ASP A 82 -12.64 28.31 18.12
N ALA A 83 -11.92 29.21 18.79
CA ALA A 83 -12.02 29.35 20.23
C ALA A 83 -13.51 29.51 20.57
N PRO A 84 -14.07 28.64 21.42
CA PRO A 84 -15.51 28.60 21.59
C PRO A 84 -16.01 29.94 22.13
N SER A 85 -17.15 30.40 21.62
CA SER A 85 -17.66 31.77 21.79
C SER A 85 -17.72 32.27 23.24
N TYR A 86 -17.82 31.36 24.23
CA TYR A 86 -17.79 31.67 25.66
C TYR A 86 -16.40 32.10 26.20
N MET A 87 -15.33 31.99 25.41
CA MET A 87 -13.97 32.42 25.79
C MET A 87 -13.70 33.91 25.50
N LEU A 88 -14.57 34.60 24.76
CA LEU A 88 -14.36 35.99 24.31
C LEU A 88 -14.55 37.04 25.43
N ASP A 89 -15.19 36.70 26.54
CA ASP A 89 -15.59 37.68 27.58
C ASP A 89 -14.55 37.96 28.69
N ARG A 90 -13.35 37.36 28.64
CA ARG A 90 -12.33 37.56 29.70
C ARG A 90 -11.40 38.76 29.51
N LYS A 91 -11.50 39.53 28.43
CA LYS A 91 -10.57 40.63 28.11
C LYS A 91 -11.12 42.06 28.28
N LYS A 92 -12.11 42.27 29.14
CA LYS A 92 -12.49 43.62 29.60
C LYS A 92 -12.49 43.71 31.12
N LYS A 93 -11.31 43.91 31.71
CA LYS A 93 -11.12 44.61 32.98
C LYS A 93 -9.80 45.37 32.93
#